data_AF-A0A143X897-F1
#
_entry.id   AF-A0A143X897-F1
#
_cell.length_a   1.000
_cell.length_b   1.000
_cell.length_c   1.000
_cell.angle_alpha   90.00
_cell.angle_beta   90.00
_cell.angle_gamma   90.00
#
_symmetry.space_group_name_H-M   'P 1'
#
loop_
_entity.id
_entity.type
_entity.pdbx_description
1 polymer ?
#
loop_
_entity_poly.entity_id
_entity_poly.type
_entity_poly.pdbx_seq_one_letter_code
_entity_poly.pdbx_strand_id
1 'polypeptide(L)'
;MKTAVLSDLVFAAPRLRTDAIRWTIVLLATELLLVNSPSTVLLVAVPETLALIQAIAIDEERCGWNRLRLALPITRAEAVAARFAVAALVAAGAVALTAGTNLLVAALFAAVPTLGEIAILPTAATGIDTTMLALCCCASMSLALVAAGIALPLIAWRGSTLGASLAMCALSMFSFLLAINARPPLPAPPALLAAGLLAVAAAWFIASAALATRIFSRREL
;
A
#
# COMPACT_ATOMS: atom_id res chain seq x y z
N MET A 1 11.78 -0.09 20.28
CA MET A 1 11.20 0.20 18.93
C MET A 1 11.98 -0.38 17.74
N LYS A 2 13.25 -0.01 17.48
CA LYS A 2 14.00 -0.49 16.27
C LYS A 2 14.06 -2.03 16.16
N THR A 3 14.28 -2.70 17.29
CA THR A 3 14.32 -4.16 17.42
C THR A 3 12.97 -4.81 17.09
N ALA A 4 11.86 -4.19 17.49
CA ALA A 4 10.51 -4.68 17.18
C ALA A 4 10.20 -4.57 15.68
N VAL A 5 10.52 -3.43 15.07
CA VAL A 5 10.34 -3.22 13.61
C VAL A 5 11.19 -4.21 12.80
N LEU A 6 12.45 -4.41 13.18
CA LEU A 6 13.33 -5.36 12.50
C LEU A 6 12.85 -6.79 12.65
N SER A 7 12.39 -7.18 13.83
CA SER A 7 11.82 -8.51 14.05
C SER A 7 10.60 -8.77 13.17
N ASP A 8 9.66 -7.81 13.13
CA ASP A 8 8.45 -7.93 12.31
C ASP A 8 8.80 -7.98 10.81
N LEU A 9 9.77 -7.17 10.36
CA LEU A 9 10.25 -7.21 8.98
C LEU A 9 10.93 -8.53 8.63
N VAL A 10 11.76 -9.08 9.52
CA VAL A 10 12.43 -10.38 9.29
C VAL A 10 11.40 -11.50 9.21
N PHE A 11 10.38 -11.46 10.06
CA PHE A 11 9.30 -12.44 10.04
C PHE A 11 8.43 -12.31 8.78
N ALA A 12 8.15 -11.08 8.35
CA ALA A 12 7.39 -10.80 7.13
C ALA A 12 8.18 -10.99 5.84
N ALA A 13 9.52 -10.93 5.87
CA ALA A 13 10.42 -10.94 4.71
C ALA A 13 10.17 -12.05 3.67
N PRO A 14 10.02 -13.35 4.05
CA PRO A 14 9.78 -14.40 3.06
C PRO A 14 8.43 -14.25 2.35
N ARG A 15 7.40 -13.76 3.06
CA ARG A 15 6.08 -13.49 2.49
C ARG A 15 6.11 -12.24 1.60
N LEU A 16 6.67 -11.16 2.11
CA LEU A 16 6.95 -9.92 1.37
C LEU A 16 7.65 -10.22 0.05
N ARG A 17 8.67 -11.08 0.04
CA ARG A 17 9.38 -11.47 -1.18
C ARG A 17 8.47 -12.22 -2.16
N THR A 18 7.72 -13.21 -1.68
CA THR A 18 6.86 -14.04 -2.54
C THR A 18 5.72 -13.21 -3.13
N ASP A 19 5.10 -12.37 -2.31
CA ASP A 19 4.00 -11.50 -2.72
C ASP A 19 4.50 -10.38 -3.63
N ALA A 20 5.64 -9.75 -3.34
CA ALA A 20 6.25 -8.78 -4.25
C ALA A 20 6.56 -9.39 -5.62
N ILE A 21 7.03 -10.64 -5.69
CA ILE A 21 7.25 -11.33 -6.99
C ILE A 21 5.91 -11.55 -7.72
N ARG A 22 4.86 -11.97 -7.03
CA ARG A 22 3.54 -12.18 -7.65
C ARG A 22 2.95 -10.87 -8.15
N TRP A 23 3.01 -9.83 -7.33
CA TRP A 23 2.48 -8.52 -7.65
C TRP A 23 3.29 -7.79 -8.71
N THR A 24 4.62 -7.95 -8.75
CA THR A 24 5.44 -7.44 -9.86
C THR A 24 5.09 -8.09 -11.20
N ILE A 25 4.79 -9.40 -11.23
CA ILE A 25 4.33 -10.08 -12.45
C ILE A 25 2.97 -9.53 -12.89
N VAL A 26 2.01 -9.41 -11.96
CA VAL A 26 0.67 -8.85 -12.23
C VAL A 26 0.78 -7.41 -12.71
N LEU A 27 1.62 -6.60 -12.08
CA LEU A 27 1.90 -5.22 -12.43
C LEU A 27 2.46 -5.12 -13.84
N LEU A 28 3.52 -5.88 -14.15
CA LEU A 28 4.14 -5.88 -15.47
C LEU A 28 3.15 -6.27 -16.56
N ALA A 29 2.35 -7.31 -16.32
CA ALA A 29 1.30 -7.72 -17.26
C ALA A 29 0.26 -6.61 -17.44
N THR A 30 -0.17 -5.99 -16.34
CA THR A 30 -1.18 -4.92 -16.36
C THR A 30 -0.68 -3.67 -17.09
N GLU A 31 0.57 -3.27 -16.87
CA GLU A 31 1.23 -2.14 -17.51
C GLU A 31 1.42 -2.35 -19.02
N LEU A 32 1.78 -3.57 -19.43
CA LEU A 32 1.90 -3.95 -20.84
C LEU A 32 0.53 -3.95 -21.54
N LEU A 33 -0.53 -4.39 -20.86
CA LEU A 33 -1.90 -4.42 -21.40
C LEU A 33 -2.54 -3.03 -21.46
N LEU A 34 -2.25 -2.16 -20.50
CA LEU A 34 -2.82 -0.81 -20.37
C LEU A 34 -1.93 0.31 -20.91
N VAL A 35 -0.85 -0.03 -21.63
CA VAL A 35 0.01 0.94 -22.33
C VAL A 35 0.56 2.01 -21.40
N ASN A 36 1.13 1.59 -20.27
CA ASN A 36 1.77 2.51 -19.34
C ASN A 36 0.83 3.63 -18.80
N SER A 37 -0.37 3.26 -18.36
CA SER A 37 -1.31 4.20 -17.75
C SER A 37 -0.92 4.50 -16.30
N PRO A 38 -0.72 5.77 -15.87
CA PRO A 38 -0.36 6.10 -14.49
C PRO A 38 -1.36 5.59 -13.42
N SER A 39 -2.60 5.29 -13.83
CA SER A 39 -3.65 4.74 -12.96
C SER A 39 -3.39 3.29 -12.52
N THR A 40 -2.43 2.58 -13.13
CA THR A 40 -1.97 1.24 -12.70
C THR A 40 -1.44 1.24 -11.26
N VAL A 41 -0.85 2.37 -10.82
CA VAL A 41 -0.38 2.54 -9.44
C VAL A 41 -1.55 2.42 -8.45
N LEU A 42 -2.73 2.93 -8.79
CA LEU A 42 -3.94 2.76 -7.97
C LEU A 42 -4.50 1.33 -8.05
N LEU A 43 -4.43 0.70 -9.23
CA LEU A 43 -4.93 -0.67 -9.45
C LEU A 43 -4.12 -1.73 -8.72
N VAL A 44 -2.81 -1.50 -8.53
CA VAL A 44 -1.90 -2.53 -8.03
C VAL A 44 -1.37 -2.20 -6.64
N ALA A 45 -0.86 -0.98 -6.40
CA ALA A 45 -0.20 -0.66 -5.13
C ALA A 45 -1.17 -0.72 -3.94
N VAL A 46 -2.41 -0.25 -4.13
CA VAL A 46 -3.42 -0.27 -3.05
C VAL A 46 -3.80 -1.71 -2.67
N PRO A 47 -4.29 -2.58 -3.58
CA PRO A 47 -4.61 -3.95 -3.17
C PRO A 47 -3.39 -4.75 -2.69
N GLU A 48 -2.20 -4.53 -3.26
CA GLU A 48 -0.96 -5.16 -2.78
C GLU A 48 -0.67 -4.82 -1.31
N THR A 49 -0.69 -3.52 -0.98
CA THR A 49 -0.42 -3.06 0.39
C THR A 49 -1.46 -3.58 1.38
N LEU A 50 -2.73 -3.56 1.01
CA LEU A 50 -3.81 -4.05 1.85
C LEU A 50 -3.75 -5.56 2.06
N ALA A 51 -3.51 -6.33 1.00
CA ALA A 51 -3.36 -7.78 1.08
C ALA A 51 -2.20 -8.16 2.03
N LEU A 52 -1.09 -7.41 1.99
CA LEU A 52 0.05 -7.69 2.84
C LEU A 52 -0.20 -7.33 4.32
N ILE A 53 -0.84 -6.18 4.59
CA ILE A 53 -1.24 -5.82 5.96
C ILE A 53 -2.20 -6.87 6.52
N GLN A 54 -3.13 -7.36 5.70
CA GLN A 54 -4.07 -8.41 6.07
C GLN A 54 -3.37 -9.77 6.30
N ALA A 55 -2.41 -10.13 5.47
CA ALA A 55 -1.64 -11.36 5.61
C ALA A 55 -0.82 -11.38 6.92
N ILE A 56 -0.21 -10.24 7.28
CA ILE A 56 0.48 -10.07 8.56
C ILE A 56 -0.52 -10.21 9.72
N ALA A 57 -1.69 -9.57 9.61
CA ALA A 57 -2.72 -9.63 10.64
C ALA A 57 -3.28 -11.04 10.90
N ILE A 58 -3.55 -11.80 9.83
CA ILE A 58 -4.03 -13.19 9.91
C ILE A 58 -2.98 -14.09 10.55
N ASP A 59 -1.71 -13.88 10.24
CA ASP A 59 -0.64 -14.71 10.81
C ASP A 59 -0.52 -14.52 12.32
N GLU A 60 -0.67 -13.28 12.79
CA GLU A 60 -0.65 -12.97 14.21
C GLU A 60 -1.84 -13.53 14.96
N GLU A 61 -3.02 -13.53 14.34
CA GLU A 61 -4.20 -14.19 14.91
C GLU A 61 -3.95 -15.70 15.07
N ARG A 62 -3.34 -16.34 14.05
CA ARG A 62 -3.03 -17.78 14.05
C ARG A 62 -1.90 -18.16 15.01
N CYS A 63 -0.84 -17.37 15.07
CA CYS A 63 0.28 -17.61 15.98
C CYS A 63 -0.04 -17.27 17.44
N GLY A 64 -1.17 -16.58 17.66
CA GLY A 64 -1.55 -16.06 18.96
C GLY A 64 -0.66 -14.88 19.34
N TRP A 65 -1.27 -13.72 19.58
CA TRP A 65 -0.61 -12.49 20.02
C TRP A 65 0.37 -12.65 21.19
N ASN A 66 0.24 -13.74 21.96
CA ASN A 66 1.07 -14.04 23.11
C ASN A 66 2.40 -14.76 22.77
N ARG A 67 2.54 -15.45 21.63
CA ARG A 67 3.80 -16.17 21.30
C ARG A 67 4.95 -15.24 20.92
N LEU A 68 4.68 -14.17 20.17
CA LEU A 68 5.67 -13.12 19.86
C LEU A 68 6.08 -12.32 21.11
N ARG A 69 5.18 -12.17 22.09
CA ARG A 69 5.43 -11.47 23.37
C ARG A 69 6.30 -12.28 24.34
N LEU A 70 6.23 -13.61 24.27
CA LEU A 70 7.04 -14.50 25.10
C LEU A 70 8.44 -14.73 24.54
N ALA A 71 8.63 -14.52 23.23
CA ALA A 71 9.90 -14.74 22.56
C ALA A 71 10.84 -13.53 22.56
N LEU A 72 10.30 -12.31 22.75
CA LEU A 72 11.07 -11.06 22.69
C LEU A 72 10.72 -10.15 23.89
N PRO A 73 11.72 -9.49 24.53
CA PRO A 73 11.49 -8.56 25.62
C PRO A 73 10.96 -7.21 25.09
N ILE A 74 9.76 -7.21 24.50
CA ILE A 74 9.11 -6.04 23.89
C ILE A 74 7.78 -5.73 24.57
N THR A 75 7.50 -4.45 24.79
CA THR A 75 6.23 -4.00 25.39
C THR A 75 5.08 -4.04 24.38
N ARG A 76 3.82 -4.16 24.85
CA ARG A 76 2.63 -4.17 23.98
C ARG A 76 2.51 -2.90 23.12
N ALA A 77 2.86 -1.74 23.70
CA ALA A 77 2.84 -0.47 22.99
C ALA A 77 3.90 -0.40 21.88
N GLU A 78 5.10 -0.93 22.13
CA GLU A 78 6.15 -0.99 21.12
C GLU A 78 5.82 -1.93 19.96
N ALA A 79 5.19 -3.08 20.24
CA ALA A 79 4.74 -4.00 19.20
C ALA A 79 3.67 -3.36 18.30
N VAL A 80 2.71 -2.64 18.90
CA VAL A 80 1.69 -1.92 18.13
C VAL A 80 2.33 -0.83 17.27
N ALA A 81 3.24 -0.03 17.84
CA ALA A 81 3.94 1.01 17.10
C ALA A 81 4.80 0.45 15.96
N ALA A 82 5.44 -0.70 16.16
CA ALA A 82 6.22 -1.37 15.13
C ALA A 82 5.37 -1.75 13.92
N ARG A 83 4.13 -2.20 14.12
CA ARG A 83 3.22 -2.56 13.02
C ARG A 83 2.75 -1.36 12.20
N PHE A 84 2.51 -0.22 12.84
CA PHE A 84 2.25 1.02 12.10
C PHE A 84 3.49 1.42 11.29
N ALA A 85 4.70 1.26 11.83
CA ALA A 85 5.93 1.53 11.07
C ALA A 85 6.11 0.56 9.88
N VAL A 86 5.87 -0.73 10.08
CA VAL A 86 5.93 -1.75 9.01
C VAL A 86 4.88 -1.48 7.94
N ALA A 87 3.64 -1.17 8.32
CA ALA A 87 2.58 -0.84 7.35
C ALA A 87 2.92 0.41 6.51
N ALA A 88 3.52 1.44 7.13
CA ALA A 88 3.98 2.62 6.41
C ALA A 88 5.14 2.30 5.45
N LEU A 89 6.10 1.47 5.86
CA LEU A 89 7.21 1.02 5.01
C LEU A 89 6.74 0.17 3.83
N VAL A 90 5.78 -0.73 4.07
CA VAL A 90 5.14 -1.54 3.03
C VAL A 90 4.39 -0.66 2.04
N ALA A 91 3.61 0.31 2.54
CA ALA A 91 2.90 1.27 1.69
C ALA A 91 3.86 2.06 0.81
N ALA A 92 4.92 2.62 1.39
CA ALA A 92 5.94 3.35 0.64
C ALA A 92 6.67 2.45 -0.37
N GLY A 93 7.00 1.21 0.02
CA GLY A 93 7.69 0.25 -0.83
C GLY A 93 6.86 -0.18 -2.04
N ALA A 94 5.58 -0.50 -1.85
CA ALA A 94 4.68 -0.89 -2.94
C ALA A 94 4.41 0.27 -3.90
N VAL A 95 4.20 1.49 -3.38
CA VAL A 95 4.03 2.68 -4.23
C VAL A 95 5.31 3.00 -5.01
N ALA A 96 6.49 2.90 -4.38
CA ALA A 96 7.76 3.10 -5.05
C ALA A 96 8.03 2.03 -6.13
N LEU A 97 7.72 0.76 -5.82
CA LEU A 97 7.87 -0.35 -6.75
C LEU A 97 6.96 -0.17 -7.96
N THR A 98 5.68 0.16 -7.73
CA THR A 98 4.70 0.36 -8.82
C THR A 98 5.04 1.56 -9.69
N ALA A 99 5.37 2.70 -9.09
CA ALA A 99 5.84 3.88 -9.82
C ALA A 99 7.13 3.59 -10.61
N GLY A 100 8.07 2.85 -10.01
CA GLY A 100 9.31 2.46 -10.67
C GLY A 100 9.08 1.53 -11.88
N THR A 101 8.18 0.55 -11.77
CA THR A 101 7.83 -0.32 -12.90
C THR A 101 7.09 0.46 -13.99
N ASN A 102 6.19 1.38 -13.64
CA ASN A 102 5.53 2.24 -14.62
C ASN A 102 6.57 3.04 -15.44
N LEU A 103 7.50 3.73 -14.76
CA LEU A 103 8.60 4.46 -15.41
C LEU A 103 9.51 3.56 -16.26
N LEU A 104 9.79 2.33 -15.81
CA LEU A 104 10.60 1.37 -16.56
C LEU A 104 9.89 0.91 -17.84
N VAL A 105 8.60 0.59 -17.74
CA VAL A 105 7.77 0.22 -18.90
C VAL A 105 7.65 1.39 -19.86
N ALA A 106 7.46 2.61 -19.36
CA ALA A 106 7.49 3.83 -20.18
C ALA A 106 8.79 3.98 -20.99
N ALA A 107 9.94 3.76 -20.33
CA ALA A 107 11.25 3.79 -20.97
C ALA A 107 11.39 2.67 -22.01
N LEU A 108 10.83 1.49 -21.75
CA LEU A 108 10.83 0.37 -22.69
C LEU A 108 10.03 0.68 -23.96
N PHE A 109 8.83 1.27 -23.83
CA PHE A 109 8.04 1.71 -24.98
C PHE A 109 8.73 2.83 -25.78
N ALA A 110 9.47 3.72 -25.10
CA ALA A 110 10.28 4.74 -25.77
C ALA A 110 11.48 4.14 -26.54
N ALA A 111 12.10 3.08 -26.01
CA ALA A 111 13.24 2.42 -26.63
C ALA A 111 12.83 1.46 -27.78
N VAL A 112 11.67 0.82 -27.67
CA VAL A 112 11.17 -0.17 -28.63
C VAL A 112 9.73 0.19 -29.05
N PRO A 113 9.56 1.07 -30.05
CA PRO A 113 8.25 1.58 -30.46
C PRO A 113 7.29 0.50 -30.97
N THR A 114 7.82 -0.61 -31.50
CA THR A 114 7.04 -1.74 -32.02
C THR A 114 6.28 -2.50 -30.92
N LEU A 115 6.66 -2.34 -29.64
CA LEU A 115 5.87 -2.87 -28.52
C LEU A 115 4.49 -2.22 -28.42
N GLY A 116 4.33 -1.00 -28.94
CA GLY A 116 3.04 -0.31 -29.04
C GLY A 116 2.02 -1.03 -29.93
N GLU A 117 2.46 -1.96 -30.79
CA GLU A 117 1.57 -2.77 -31.64
C GLU A 117 0.96 -3.97 -30.88
N ILE A 118 1.55 -4.37 -29.76
CA ILE A 118 1.09 -5.48 -28.91
C ILE A 118 0.05 -4.99 -27.87
N ALA A 119 -0.01 -3.68 -27.66
CA ALA A 119 -0.95 -3.04 -26.76
C ALA A 119 -2.41 -3.18 -27.23
N ILE A 120 -3.30 -3.57 -26.31
CA ILE A 120 -4.74 -3.73 -26.59
C ILE A 120 -5.44 -2.39 -26.87
N LEU A 121 -4.87 -1.29 -26.37
CA LEU A 121 -5.45 0.06 -26.51
C LEU A 121 -4.54 0.94 -27.37
N PRO A 122 -5.05 1.56 -28.45
CA PRO A 122 -4.25 2.43 -29.29
C PRO A 122 -4.07 3.78 -28.59
N THR A 123 -3.04 3.86 -27.74
CA THR A 123 -2.50 5.13 -27.23
C THR A 123 -1.00 5.15 -27.48
N ALA A 124 -0.63 4.89 -28.74
CA ALA A 124 0.64 5.36 -29.24
C ALA A 124 0.63 6.90 -29.15
N ALA A 125 1.68 7.46 -28.55
CA ALA A 125 1.99 8.87 -28.38
C ALA A 125 1.40 9.54 -27.11
N THR A 126 2.24 9.74 -26.09
CA THR A 126 2.92 11.03 -25.82
C THR A 126 3.45 11.11 -24.38
N GLY A 127 4.70 10.67 -24.16
CA GLY A 127 5.46 11.01 -22.95
C GLY A 127 4.99 10.41 -21.63
N ILE A 128 5.82 10.57 -20.61
CA ILE A 128 5.49 10.19 -19.23
C ILE A 128 4.67 11.34 -18.64
N ASP A 129 3.38 11.14 -18.38
CA ASP A 129 2.59 12.10 -17.59
C ASP A 129 2.99 12.00 -16.11
N THR A 130 4.11 12.64 -15.79
CA THR A 130 4.67 12.70 -14.44
C THR A 130 3.73 13.36 -13.44
N THR A 131 2.84 14.26 -13.89
CA THR A 131 1.88 14.93 -13.01
C THR A 131 0.77 14.00 -12.56
N MET A 132 0.21 13.24 -13.50
CA MET A 132 -0.80 12.23 -13.21
C MET A 132 -0.20 11.05 -12.43
N LEU A 133 1.04 10.66 -12.73
CA LEU A 133 1.76 9.64 -11.95
C LEU A 133 1.96 10.08 -10.49
N ALA A 134 2.39 11.33 -10.26
CA ALA A 134 2.55 11.87 -8.92
C ALA A 134 1.22 11.89 -8.16
N LEU A 135 0.12 12.30 -8.80
CA LEU A 135 -1.21 12.25 -8.19
C LEU A 135 -1.62 10.81 -7.84
N CYS A 136 -1.43 9.85 -8.76
CA CYS A 136 -1.77 8.45 -8.50
C CYS A 136 -0.95 7.85 -7.36
N CYS A 137 0.33 8.22 -7.24
CA CYS A 137 1.19 7.83 -6.12
C CYS A 137 0.72 8.43 -4.79
N CYS A 138 0.37 9.72 -4.76
CA CYS A 138 -0.16 10.36 -3.56
C CYS A 138 -1.53 9.76 -3.16
N ALA A 139 -2.40 9.51 -4.13
CA ALA A 139 -3.70 8.90 -3.92
C ALA A 139 -3.58 7.46 -3.40
N SER A 140 -2.73 6.63 -4.02
CA SER A 140 -2.51 5.25 -3.57
C SER A 140 -1.91 5.19 -2.15
N MET A 141 -0.91 6.04 -1.88
CA MET A 141 -0.32 6.14 -0.54
C MET A 141 -1.35 6.63 0.49
N SER A 142 -2.19 7.61 0.14
CA SER A 142 -3.23 8.11 1.03
C SER A 142 -4.27 7.03 1.37
N LEU A 143 -4.72 6.25 0.39
CA LEU A 143 -5.66 5.16 0.58
C LEU A 143 -5.06 4.04 1.44
N ALA A 144 -3.80 3.67 1.19
CA ALA A 144 -3.09 2.68 1.98
C ALA A 144 -2.94 3.12 3.45
N LEU A 145 -2.58 4.38 3.70
CA LEU A 145 -2.46 4.94 5.05
C LEU A 145 -3.80 5.03 5.78
N VAL A 146 -4.87 5.47 5.10
CA VAL A 146 -6.21 5.51 5.69
C VAL A 146 -6.69 4.11 6.05
N ALA A 147 -6.51 3.15 5.14
CA ALA A 147 -6.88 1.76 5.38
C ALA A 147 -6.10 1.14 6.53
N ALA A 148 -4.77 1.31 6.55
CA ALA A 148 -3.92 0.82 7.64
C ALA A 148 -4.30 1.48 8.98
N GLY A 149 -4.61 2.78 8.95
CA GLY A 149 -5.07 3.55 10.10
C GLY A 149 -6.42 3.08 10.66
N ILE A 150 -7.28 2.47 9.84
CA ILE A 150 -8.55 1.87 10.28
C ILE A 150 -8.34 0.42 10.71
N ALA A 151 -7.62 -0.36 9.91
CA ALA A 151 -7.52 -1.80 10.08
C ALA A 151 -6.64 -2.21 11.27
N LEU A 152 -5.44 -1.64 11.40
CA LEU A 152 -4.51 -1.99 12.48
C LEU A 152 -5.10 -1.83 13.88
N PRO A 153 -5.80 -0.72 14.24
CA PRO A 153 -6.42 -0.63 15.54
C PRO A 153 -7.59 -1.61 15.71
N LEU A 154 -8.38 -1.89 14.66
CA LEU A 154 -9.48 -2.87 14.74
C LEU A 154 -8.95 -4.28 15.01
N ILE A 155 -7.88 -4.68 14.32
CA ILE A 155 -7.20 -5.95 14.51
C ILE A 155 -6.63 -6.03 15.94
N ALA A 156 -5.95 -4.98 16.39
CA ALA A 156 -5.35 -4.96 17.71
C ALA A 156 -6.39 -4.99 18.85
N TRP A 157 -7.53 -4.32 18.68
CA TRP A 157 -8.49 -4.11 19.75
C TRP A 157 -9.54 -5.21 19.88
N ARG A 158 -10.05 -5.71 18.75
CA ARG A 158 -11.12 -6.71 18.71
C ARG A 158 -10.64 -8.11 18.31
N GLY A 159 -9.40 -8.25 17.79
CA GLY A 159 -8.98 -9.49 17.13
C GLY A 159 -9.84 -9.82 15.89
N SER A 160 -10.69 -8.90 15.44
CA SER A 160 -11.61 -9.13 14.34
C SER A 160 -10.90 -8.85 13.03
N THR A 161 -10.41 -9.90 12.38
CA THR A 161 -9.90 -9.82 11.02
C THR A 161 -11.01 -9.51 10.03
N LEU A 162 -12.26 -9.94 10.28
CA LEU A 162 -13.37 -9.76 9.34
C LEU A 162 -13.74 -8.28 9.12
N GLY A 163 -13.87 -7.48 10.18
CA GLY A 163 -14.20 -6.04 10.05
C GLY A 163 -13.08 -5.24 9.37
N ALA A 164 -11.83 -5.54 9.71
CA ALA A 164 -10.67 -4.98 9.03
C ALA A 164 -10.61 -5.39 7.55
N SER A 165 -10.94 -6.65 7.25
CA SER A 165 -10.97 -7.21 5.90
C SER A 165 -12.02 -6.53 5.04
N LEU A 166 -13.22 -6.29 5.56
CA LEU A 166 -14.28 -5.58 4.85
C LEU A 166 -13.88 -4.12 4.54
N ALA A 167 -13.26 -3.42 5.50
CA ALA A 167 -12.78 -2.06 5.28
C ALA A 167 -11.67 -2.01 4.21
N MET A 168 -10.72 -2.95 4.26
CA MET A 168 -9.68 -3.07 3.25
C MET A 168 -10.24 -3.42 1.86
N CYS A 169 -11.19 -4.36 1.77
CA CYS A 169 -11.85 -4.70 0.52
C CYS A 169 -12.66 -3.52 -0.04
N ALA A 170 -13.37 -2.77 0.80
CA ALA A 170 -14.11 -1.60 0.35
C ALA A 170 -13.15 -0.52 -0.22
N LEU A 171 -12.01 -0.29 0.44
CA LEU A 171 -11.00 0.66 -0.01
C LEU A 171 -10.24 0.17 -1.25
N SER A 172 -10.01 -1.13 -1.40
CA SER A 172 -9.45 -1.67 -2.64
C SER A 172 -10.42 -1.51 -3.80
N MET A 173 -11.72 -1.82 -3.61
CA MET A 173 -12.76 -1.58 -4.62
C MET A 173 -12.86 -0.10 -4.98
N PHE A 174 -12.79 0.79 -3.99
CA PHE A 174 -12.76 2.23 -4.24
C PHE A 174 -11.55 2.64 -5.08
N SER A 175 -10.36 2.07 -4.81
CA SER A 175 -9.16 2.30 -5.64
C SER A 175 -9.33 1.83 -7.08
N PHE A 176 -9.95 0.66 -7.29
CA PHE A 176 -10.28 0.17 -8.63
C PHE A 176 -11.21 1.12 -9.38
N LEU A 177 -12.27 1.60 -8.73
CA LEU A 177 -13.19 2.58 -9.32
C LEU A 177 -12.46 3.88 -9.66
N LEU A 178 -11.60 4.36 -8.78
CA LEU A 178 -10.84 5.59 -8.99
C LEU A 178 -9.87 5.46 -10.17
N ALA A 179 -9.20 4.31 -10.30
CA ALA A 179 -8.29 4.05 -11.39
C ALA A 179 -8.99 3.92 -12.76
N ILE A 180 -10.19 3.33 -12.80
CA ILE A 180 -11.00 3.25 -14.02
C ILE A 180 -11.49 4.64 -14.45
N ASN A 181 -11.90 5.48 -13.50
CA ASN A 181 -12.38 6.83 -13.76
C ASN A 181 -11.26 7.84 -14.00
N ALA A 182 -10.04 7.56 -13.55
CA ALA A 182 -8.86 8.41 -13.75
C ALA A 182 -8.31 8.35 -15.19
N ARG A 183 -9.03 7.84 -16.19
CA ARG A 183 -8.52 7.79 -17.57
C ARG A 183 -8.31 9.20 -18.13
N PRO A 184 -7.15 9.50 -18.74
CA PRO A 184 -6.87 10.82 -19.30
C PRO A 184 -7.84 11.18 -20.44
N PRO A 185 -8.10 12.48 -20.68
CA PRO A 185 -7.47 13.63 -20.03
C PRO A 185 -8.25 14.09 -18.79
N LEU A 186 -7.65 13.98 -17.60
CA LEU A 186 -8.10 14.77 -16.45
C LEU A 186 -7.44 16.16 -16.53
N PRO A 187 -8.17 17.25 -16.23
CA PRO A 187 -7.52 18.54 -16.03
C PRO A 187 -6.47 18.37 -14.94
N ALA A 188 -5.22 18.79 -15.22
CA ALA A 188 -4.09 18.62 -14.31
C ALA A 188 -4.51 19.05 -12.89
N PRO A 189 -4.70 18.10 -11.96
CA PRO A 189 -5.08 18.45 -10.61
C PRO A 189 -3.92 19.25 -10.01
N PRO A 190 -4.18 20.33 -9.26
CA PRO A 190 -3.10 21.11 -8.66
C PRO A 190 -2.31 20.17 -7.74
N ALA A 191 -0.97 20.15 -7.86
CA ALA A 191 -0.10 19.35 -7.01
C ALA A 191 -0.38 19.54 -5.50
N LEU A 192 -0.94 20.70 -5.16
CA LEU A 192 -1.42 21.06 -3.84
C LEU A 192 -2.57 20.17 -3.32
N LEU A 193 -3.45 19.69 -4.20
CA LEU A 193 -4.53 18.76 -3.84
C LEU A 193 -3.98 17.35 -3.54
N ALA A 194 -3.03 16.87 -4.34
CA ALA A 194 -2.34 15.61 -4.09
C ALA A 194 -1.55 15.64 -2.76
N ALA A 195 -0.80 16.71 -2.54
CA ALA A 195 -0.07 16.93 -1.30
C ALA A 195 -1.01 17.08 -0.09
N GLY A 196 -2.13 17.79 -0.26
CA GLY A 196 -3.14 17.97 0.77
C GLY A 196 -3.80 16.65 1.19
N LEU A 197 -4.21 15.82 0.22
CA LEU A 197 -4.76 14.49 0.49
C LEU A 197 -3.77 13.60 1.24
N LEU A 198 -2.52 13.57 0.79
CA LEU A 198 -1.47 12.80 1.45
C LEU A 198 -1.20 13.30 2.88
N ALA A 199 -1.17 14.61 3.08
CA ALA A 199 -0.96 15.21 4.40
C ALA A 199 -2.09 14.86 5.37
N VAL A 200 -3.35 14.92 4.92
CA VAL A 200 -4.51 14.54 5.73
C VAL A 200 -4.46 13.04 6.08
N ALA A 201 -4.16 12.18 5.11
CA ALA A 201 -4.03 10.74 5.34
C ALA A 201 -2.88 10.40 6.30
N ALA A 202 -1.73 11.07 6.16
CA ALA A 202 -0.61 10.92 7.07
C ALA A 202 -0.96 11.38 8.49
N ALA A 203 -1.62 12.54 8.64
CA ALA A 203 -2.09 13.03 9.92
C ALA A 203 -3.07 12.06 10.59
N TRP A 204 -4.02 11.51 9.82
CA TRP A 204 -4.94 10.49 10.28
C TRP A 204 -4.22 9.21 10.75
N PHE A 205 -3.28 8.72 9.95
CA PHE A 205 -2.49 7.53 10.27
C PHE A 205 -1.67 7.71 11.54
N ILE A 206 -1.00 8.86 11.69
CA ILE A 206 -0.21 9.21 12.89
C ILE A 206 -1.13 9.33 14.11
N ALA A 207 -2.29 9.98 13.98
CA ALA A 207 -3.27 10.10 15.06
C ALA A 207 -3.79 8.71 15.49
N SER A 208 -4.11 7.84 14.53
CA SER A 208 -4.51 6.45 14.80
C SER A 208 -3.41 5.67 15.52
N ALA A 209 -2.16 5.77 15.06
CA ALA A 209 -1.01 5.14 15.71
C ALA A 209 -0.82 5.64 17.16
N ALA A 210 -0.91 6.96 17.38
CA ALA A 210 -0.78 7.57 18.71
C ALA A 210 -1.92 7.14 19.66
N LEU A 211 -3.15 7.05 19.16
CA LEU A 211 -4.29 6.58 19.94
C LEU A 211 -4.14 5.09 20.29
N ALA A 212 -3.82 4.25 19.31
CA ALA A 212 -3.64 2.82 19.52
C ALA A 212 -2.53 2.55 20.55
N THR A 213 -1.36 3.16 20.38
CA THR A 213 -0.23 2.99 21.31
C THR A 213 -0.57 3.41 22.74
N ARG A 214 -1.27 4.53 22.93
CA ARG A 214 -1.75 4.98 24.26
C ARG A 214 -2.77 4.04 24.91
N ILE A 215 -3.64 3.43 24.12
CA ILE A 215 -4.64 2.47 24.63
C ILE A 215 -3.95 1.19 25.10
N PHE A 216 -2.97 0.70 24.34
CA PHE A 216 -2.25 -0.53 24.67
C PHE A 216 -1.18 -0.36 25.74
N SER A 217 -0.68 0.86 25.99
CA SER A 217 0.20 1.14 27.13
C SER A 217 -0.55 1.13 28.47
N ARG A 218 -1.87 1.37 28.47
CA ARG A 218 -2.69 1.39 29.70
C ARG A 218 -3.20 0.00 30.10
N ARG A 219 -3.20 -0.97 29.17
CA ARG A 219 -3.65 -2.35 29.41
C ARG A 219 -2.47 -3.24 29.82
N GLU A 220 -1.87 -2.91 30.96
CA GLU A 220 -1.07 -3.86 31.74
C GLU A 220 -2.04 -4.71 32.57
N LEU A 221 -2.45 -5.84 31.99
CA LEU A 221 -3.04 -6.98 32.67
C LEU A 221 -2.24 -8.20 32.20
#